data_AF-A0A7S2TYW4-F1
#
_entry.id   AF-A0A7S2TYW4-F1
#
_cell.length_a   1.000
_cell.length_b   1.000
_cell.length_c   1.000
_cell.angle_alpha   90.00
_cell.angle_beta   90.00
_cell.angle_gamma   90.00
#
_symmetry.space_group_name_H-M   'P 1'
#
loop_
_entity.id
_entity.type
_entity.pdbx_description
1 polymer ?
#
loop_
_entity_poly.entity_id
_entity_poly.type
_entity_poly.pdbx_seq_one_letter_code
_entity_poly.pdbx_strand_id
1 'polypeptide(L)'
;QLNLVPPEEGPLGLMVEPQLDGMRPRRASSPREALSRTNAEYGRLVGFITNQLKAAVDRPDEAKLAGPIAIAQMGQGIAEEGGLYGLLLFTALLNLNLAALNALPIPGLDGGQLAVLLVETAAGRKLNKELVATVTTVCQLGIVLLAVSVFGDEMRN
;
A
#
# COMPACT_ATOMS: atom_id res chain seq x y z
N GLN A 1 -42.35 -4.96 13.36
CA GLN A 1 -42.66 -6.39 13.14
C GLN A 1 -42.83 -6.57 11.65
N LEU A 2 -41.83 -7.15 10.98
CA LEU A 2 -41.87 -7.43 9.54
C LEU A 2 -41.74 -8.94 9.36
N ASN A 3 -42.67 -9.49 8.59
CA ASN A 3 -42.87 -10.92 8.38
C ASN A 3 -41.88 -11.43 7.32
N LEU A 4 -41.09 -12.44 7.65
CA LEU A 4 -40.16 -13.10 6.73
C LEU A 4 -40.68 -14.49 6.44
N VAL A 5 -41.10 -14.72 5.19
CA VAL A 5 -41.25 -16.07 4.64
C VAL A 5 -39.85 -16.53 4.22
N PRO A 6 -39.34 -17.66 4.71
CA PRO A 6 -38.02 -18.15 4.29
C PRO A 6 -38.17 -18.93 2.97
N PRO A 7 -37.36 -18.67 1.94
CA PRO A 7 -37.10 -19.68 0.93
C PRO A 7 -36.10 -20.69 1.50
N GLU A 8 -36.42 -21.96 1.28
CA GLU A 8 -35.75 -23.11 1.85
C GLU A 8 -34.30 -23.29 1.35
N GLU A 9 -33.55 -24.01 2.18
CA GLU A 9 -32.10 -24.02 2.33
C GLU A 9 -31.31 -24.69 1.18
N GLY A 10 -30.08 -24.22 0.97
CA GLY A 10 -28.97 -24.96 0.35
C GLY A 10 -27.62 -24.45 0.92
N PRO A 11 -26.68 -25.32 1.29
CA PRO A 11 -25.81 -25.15 2.46
C PRO A 11 -24.58 -24.27 2.17
N LEU A 12 -24.23 -23.40 3.12
CA LEU A 12 -23.05 -22.52 3.09
C LEU A 12 -23.04 -21.46 1.97
N GLY A 13 -24.19 -20.85 1.72
CA GLY A 13 -24.32 -19.60 0.96
C GLY A 13 -24.66 -18.41 1.87
N LEU A 14 -23.83 -18.12 2.88
CA LEU A 14 -23.80 -16.76 3.43
C LEU A 14 -23.05 -15.89 2.41
N MET A 15 -23.72 -15.58 1.30
CA MET A 15 -23.40 -14.36 0.57
C MET A 15 -23.78 -13.22 1.50
N VAL A 16 -22.85 -12.87 2.39
CA VAL A 16 -22.78 -11.50 2.87
C VAL A 16 -22.41 -10.71 1.63
N GLU A 17 -23.41 -10.30 0.88
CA GLU A 17 -23.26 -9.22 -0.08
C GLU A 17 -22.59 -8.11 0.70
N PRO A 18 -21.35 -7.69 0.38
CA PRO A 18 -20.77 -6.53 1.00
C PRO A 18 -21.73 -5.40 0.60
N GLN A 19 -22.59 -5.03 1.54
CA GLN A 19 -23.56 -3.97 1.35
C GLN A 19 -22.76 -2.68 1.25
N LEU A 20 -22.22 -2.43 0.07
CA LEU A 20 -21.63 -1.17 -0.36
C LEU A 20 -22.74 -0.17 -0.72
N ASP A 21 -23.97 -0.48 -0.33
CA ASP A 21 -25.09 0.45 -0.31
C ASP A 21 -24.83 1.50 0.78
N GLY A 22 -24.00 2.50 0.45
CA GLY A 22 -23.66 3.56 1.38
C GLY A 22 -22.37 4.32 1.13
N MET A 23 -21.46 3.84 0.25
CA MET A 23 -20.28 4.63 -0.14
C MET A 23 -20.64 5.72 -1.15
N ARG A 24 -21.69 6.50 -0.85
CA ARG A 24 -21.96 7.76 -1.56
C ARG A 24 -20.94 8.76 -1.05
N PRO A 25 -19.99 9.23 -1.89
CA PRO A 25 -19.07 10.29 -1.49
C PRO A 25 -19.91 11.50 -1.08
N ARG A 26 -19.93 11.80 0.23
CA ARG A 26 -20.56 13.01 0.71
C ARG A 26 -19.71 14.17 0.23
N ARG A 27 -20.25 14.96 -0.70
CA ARG A 27 -19.59 16.17 -1.18
C ARG A 27 -19.24 17.04 0.02
N ALA A 28 -17.98 17.44 0.13
CA ALA A 28 -17.57 18.41 1.12
C ALA A 28 -18.35 19.71 0.91
N SER A 29 -18.89 20.28 1.99
CA SER A 29 -19.66 21.53 1.94
C SER A 29 -18.79 22.76 1.65
N SER A 30 -17.47 22.66 1.87
CA SER A 30 -16.51 23.72 1.58
C SER A 30 -15.11 23.17 1.25
N PRO A 31 -14.26 23.93 0.51
CA PRO A 31 -12.88 23.52 0.21
C PRO A 31 -12.02 23.30 1.47
N ARG A 32 -12.21 24.11 2.52
CA ARG A 32 -11.49 23.96 3.79
C ARG A 32 -11.88 22.67 4.50
N GLU A 33 -13.17 22.36 4.53
CA GLU A 33 -13.65 21.11 5.10
C GLU A 33 -13.09 19.92 4.34
N ALA A 34 -13.10 19.96 3.01
CA ALA A 34 -12.48 18.94 2.16
C ALA A 34 -11.01 18.72 2.53
N LEU A 35 -10.21 19.79 2.58
CA LEU A 35 -8.79 19.71 2.94
C LEU A 35 -8.58 19.14 4.35
N SER A 36 -9.31 19.63 5.34
CA SER A 36 -9.17 19.17 6.73
C SER A 36 -9.54 17.70 6.90
N ARG A 37 -10.63 17.25 6.25
CA ARG A 37 -11.07 15.85 6.28
C ARG A 37 -10.09 14.96 5.52
N THR A 38 -9.67 15.36 4.32
CA THR A 38 -8.66 14.61 3.56
C THR A 38 -7.36 14.48 4.33
N ASN A 39 -6.90 15.53 5.01
CA ASN A 39 -5.68 15.48 5.80
C ASN A 39 -5.82 14.56 7.03
N ALA A 40 -6.98 14.58 7.69
CA ALA A 40 -7.26 13.67 8.81
C ALA A 40 -7.30 12.20 8.36
N GLU A 41 -8.00 11.90 7.27
CA GLU A 41 -8.05 10.54 6.71
C GLU A 41 -6.68 10.10 6.18
N TYR A 42 -5.95 10.99 5.50
CA TYR A 42 -4.59 10.74 5.06
C TYR A 42 -3.68 10.37 6.24
N GLY A 43 -3.71 11.14 7.33
CA GLY A 43 -2.94 10.85 8.54
C GLY A 43 -3.32 9.52 9.17
N ARG A 44 -4.61 9.15 9.16
CA ARG A 44 -5.09 7.84 9.62
C ARG A 44 -4.53 6.69 8.78
N LEU A 45 -4.56 6.84 7.45
CA LEU A 45 -4.03 5.83 6.52
C LEU A 45 -2.52 5.69 6.62
N VAL A 46 -1.80 6.81 6.75
CA VAL A 46 -0.35 6.81 7.01
C VAL A 46 -0.05 6.09 8.32
N GLY A 47 -0.73 6.42 9.41
CA GLY A 47 -0.54 5.75 10.70
C GLY A 47 -0.81 4.25 10.64
N PHE A 48 -1.86 3.85 9.92
CA PHE A 48 -2.16 2.43 9.66
C PHE A 48 -1.00 1.74 8.93
N ILE A 49 -0.50 2.32 7.84
CA ILE A 49 0.61 1.75 7.05
C ILE A 49 1.90 1.71 7.86
N THR A 50 2.24 2.78 8.60
CA THR A 50 3.43 2.79 9.45
C THR A 50 3.38 1.70 10.52
N ASN A 51 2.21 1.48 11.14
CA ASN A 51 2.04 0.40 12.11
C ASN A 51 2.16 -0.99 11.46
N GLN A 52 1.63 -1.18 10.25
CA GLN A 52 1.81 -2.42 9.49
C GLN A 52 3.27 -2.67 9.12
N LEU A 53 4.00 -1.65 8.65
CA LEU A 53 5.42 -1.76 8.33
C LEU A 53 6.25 -2.09 9.57
N LYS A 54 5.96 -1.43 10.70
CA LYS A 54 6.60 -1.75 11.98
C LYS A 54 6.34 -3.21 12.38
N ALA A 55 5.10 -3.66 12.30
CA ALA A 55 4.75 -5.05 12.60
C ALA A 55 5.45 -6.04 11.66
N ALA A 56 5.58 -5.71 10.37
CA ALA A 56 6.28 -6.56 9.40
C ALA A 56 7.79 -6.66 9.69
N VAL A 57 8.41 -5.59 10.20
CA VAL A 57 9.80 -5.61 10.65
C VAL A 57 9.96 -6.41 11.94
N ASP A 58 9.03 -6.25 12.89
CA ASP A 58 9.06 -6.96 14.17
C ASP A 58 8.75 -8.46 14.02
N ARG A 59 7.93 -8.84 13.02
CA ARG A 59 7.46 -10.21 12.77
C ARG A 59 7.43 -10.51 11.27
N PRO A 60 8.59 -10.78 10.65
CA PRO A 60 8.68 -11.01 9.21
C PRO A 60 7.91 -12.25 8.74
N ASP A 61 7.81 -13.29 9.56
CA ASP A 61 7.12 -14.53 9.20
C ASP A 61 5.58 -14.37 9.11
N GLU A 62 5.03 -13.37 9.80
CA GLU A 62 3.61 -13.03 9.77
C GLU A 62 3.28 -12.03 8.64
N ALA A 63 4.29 -11.39 8.06
CA ALA A 63 4.14 -10.39 7.01
C ALA A 63 3.82 -11.04 5.67
N LYS A 64 2.52 -11.14 5.35
CA LYS A 64 2.07 -11.58 4.03
C LYS A 64 2.10 -10.42 3.05
N LEU A 65 2.99 -10.48 2.07
CA LEU A 65 3.02 -9.57 0.94
C LEU A 65 2.11 -10.08 -0.18
N ALA A 66 1.18 -9.24 -0.64
CA ALA A 66 0.37 -9.55 -1.81
C ALA A 66 1.23 -9.42 -3.07
N GLY A 67 1.30 -10.48 -3.88
CA GLY A 67 1.97 -10.44 -5.18
C GLY A 67 1.24 -9.60 -6.23
N PRO A 68 1.88 -9.28 -7.37
CA PRO A 68 1.28 -8.44 -8.42
C PRO A 68 -0.06 -8.98 -8.95
N ILE A 69 -0.17 -10.31 -9.09
CA ILE A 69 -1.39 -10.99 -9.55
C ILE A 69 -2.51 -10.84 -8.51
N ALA A 70 -2.20 -11.08 -7.23
CA ALA A 70 -3.16 -10.91 -6.14
C ALA A 70 -3.64 -9.45 -6.03
N ILE A 71 -2.76 -8.46 -6.19
CA ILE A 71 -3.12 -7.04 -6.21
C ILE A 71 -4.07 -6.74 -7.38
N ALA A 72 -3.81 -7.29 -8.57
CA ALA A 72 -4.67 -7.11 -9.73
C ALA A 72 -6.07 -7.72 -9.52
N GLN A 73 -6.15 -8.92 -8.94
CA GLN A 73 -7.41 -9.58 -8.59
C GLN A 73 -8.19 -8.79 -7.53
N MET A 74 -7.51 -8.28 -6.49
CA MET A 74 -8.15 -7.39 -5.49
C MET A 74 -8.72 -6.13 -6.15
N GLY A 75 -7.99 -5.52 -7.09
CA GLY A 75 -8.46 -4.37 -7.84
C GLY A 75 -9.72 -4.65 -8.66
N GLN A 76 -9.82 -5.84 -9.27
CA GLN A 76 -11.00 -6.26 -10.01
C GLN A 76 -12.23 -6.39 -9.10
N GLY A 77 -12.10 -7.11 -7.97
CA GLY A 77 -13.21 -7.23 -7.00
C GLY A 77 -13.66 -5.88 -6.46
N ILE A 78 -12.72 -4.99 -6.14
CA ILE A 78 -13.05 -3.63 -5.67
C ILE A 78 -13.74 -2.80 -6.75
N ALA A 79 -13.41 -3.00 -8.03
CA ALA A 79 -14.07 -2.32 -9.14
C ALA A 79 -15.53 -2.76 -9.29
N GLU A 80 -15.78 -4.06 -9.19
CA GLU A 80 -17.10 -4.67 -9.33
C GLU A 80 -18.04 -4.27 -8.19
N GLU A 81 -17.54 -4.29 -6.96
CA GLU A 81 -18.36 -4.03 -5.78
C GLU A 81 -18.40 -2.53 -5.42
N GLY A 82 -17.25 -1.85 -5.43
CA GLY A 82 -17.07 -0.49 -4.90
C GLY A 82 -17.12 0.64 -5.93
N GLY A 83 -17.19 0.30 -7.22
CA GLY A 83 -17.19 1.26 -8.33
C GLY A 83 -16.02 2.24 -8.28
N LEU A 84 -16.23 3.46 -8.79
CA LEU A 84 -15.17 4.49 -8.85
C LEU A 84 -14.64 4.89 -7.47
N TYR A 85 -15.50 4.97 -6.45
CA TYR A 85 -15.08 5.36 -5.10
C TYR A 85 -14.17 4.31 -4.48
N GLY A 86 -14.53 3.02 -4.58
CA GLY A 86 -13.69 1.91 -4.13
C GLY A 86 -12.33 1.90 -4.82
N LEU A 87 -12.31 2.09 -6.14
CA LEU A 87 -11.07 2.19 -6.92
C LEU A 87 -10.17 3.36 -6.49
N LEU A 88 -10.75 4.53 -6.20
CA LEU A 88 -10.00 5.68 -5.69
C LEU A 88 -9.39 5.40 -4.32
N LEU A 89 -10.14 4.76 -3.42
CA LEU A 89 -9.64 4.38 -2.10
C LEU A 89 -8.54 3.31 -2.19
N PHE A 90 -8.73 2.30 -3.03
CA PHE A 90 -7.72 1.27 -3.29
C PHE A 90 -6.44 1.86 -3.87
N THR A 91 -6.57 2.73 -4.86
CA THR A 91 -5.45 3.45 -5.47
C THR A 91 -4.73 4.34 -4.44
N ALA A 92 -5.48 5.01 -3.55
CA ALA A 92 -4.88 5.80 -2.47
C ALA A 92 -4.07 4.93 -1.51
N LEU A 93 -4.59 3.76 -1.14
CA LEU A 93 -3.87 2.79 -0.30
C LEU A 93 -2.60 2.27 -0.98
N LEU A 94 -2.66 1.91 -2.27
CA LEU A 94 -1.49 1.47 -3.02
C LEU A 94 -0.40 2.55 -3.08
N ASN A 95 -0.79 3.79 -3.41
CA ASN A 95 0.16 4.91 -3.47
C ASN A 95 0.78 5.22 -2.11
N LEU A 96 0.01 5.14 -1.02
CA LEU A 96 0.55 5.35 0.31
C LEU A 96 1.52 4.23 0.74
N ASN A 97 1.24 2.98 0.39
CA ASN A 97 2.18 1.88 0.63
C ASN A 97 3.48 2.10 -0.15
N LEU A 98 3.38 2.48 -1.42
CA LEU A 98 4.56 2.78 -2.24
C LEU A 98 5.34 3.98 -1.69
N ALA A 99 4.65 5.03 -1.25
CA ALA A 99 5.28 6.20 -0.61
C ALA A 99 6.00 5.81 0.69
N ALA A 100 5.39 4.94 1.51
CA ALA A 100 6.01 4.47 2.74
C ALA A 100 7.23 3.57 2.48
N LEU A 101 7.18 2.69 1.48
CA LEU A 101 8.32 1.89 1.04
C LEU A 101 9.44 2.77 0.46
N ASN A 102 9.11 3.76 -0.37
CA ASN A 102 10.09 4.69 -0.94
C ASN A 102 10.71 5.60 0.12
N ALA A 103 10.05 5.84 1.25
CA ALA A 103 10.62 6.62 2.36
C ALA A 103 11.66 5.83 3.18
N LEU A 104 11.77 4.51 2.99
CA LEU A 104 12.76 3.71 3.70
C LEU A 104 14.19 4.08 3.26
N PRO A 105 15.18 4.02 4.16
CA PRO A 105 16.58 4.34 3.87
C PRO A 105 17.28 3.20 3.10
N ILE A 106 16.67 2.75 2.00
CA ILE A 106 17.19 1.69 1.12
C ILE A 106 17.90 2.36 -0.07
N PRO A 107 19.20 2.08 -0.30
CA PRO A 107 19.91 2.62 -1.45
C PRO A 107 19.24 2.20 -2.76
N GLY A 108 18.94 3.18 -3.62
CA GLY A 108 18.21 2.96 -4.85
C GLY A 108 16.76 3.44 -4.85
N LEU A 109 16.20 3.73 -3.67
CA LEU A 109 14.91 4.41 -3.48
C LEU A 109 15.12 5.87 -3.05
N ASP A 110 14.05 6.66 -3.14
CA ASP A 110 14.06 8.09 -2.80
C ASP A 110 14.56 8.35 -1.36
N GLY A 111 14.10 7.54 -0.40
CA GLY A 111 14.49 7.61 1.01
C GLY A 111 15.96 7.27 1.26
N GLY A 112 16.57 6.43 0.42
CA GLY A 112 18.01 6.18 0.45
C GLY A 112 18.82 7.41 0.05
N GLN A 113 18.38 8.13 -1.00
CA GLN A 113 19.02 9.40 -1.41
C GLN A 113 18.85 10.47 -0.34
N LEU A 114 17.66 10.54 0.26
CA LEU A 114 17.35 11.45 1.36
C LEU A 114 18.23 11.15 2.58
N ALA A 115 18.45 9.87 2.91
CA ALA A 115 19.34 9.45 3.97
C ALA A 115 20.81 9.87 3.71
N VAL A 116 21.31 9.70 2.48
CA VAL A 116 22.64 10.17 2.08
C VAL A 116 22.76 11.68 2.27
N LEU A 117 21.77 12.46 1.81
CA LEU A 117 21.76 13.91 1.98
C LEU A 117 21.74 14.33 3.46
N LEU A 118 20.95 13.65 4.29
CA LEU A 118 20.91 13.89 5.73
C LEU A 118 22.27 13.61 6.38
N VAL A 119 22.95 12.53 5.97
CA VAL A 119 24.30 12.19 6.45
C VAL A 119 25.32 13.23 5.99
N GLU A 120 25.30 13.68 4.73
CA GLU A 120 26.21 14.72 4.23
C GLU A 120 26.01 16.06 4.96
N THR A 121 24.75 16.42 5.19
CA THR A 121 24.37 17.65 5.92
C THR A 121 24.84 17.57 7.38
N ALA A 122 24.64 16.43 8.04
CA ALA A 122 25.09 16.21 9.42
C ALA A 122 26.62 16.13 9.55
N ALA A 123 27.30 15.51 8.56
CA ALA A 123 28.75 15.38 8.55
C ALA A 123 29.48 16.65 8.10
N GLY A 124 28.77 17.63 7.53
CA GLY A 124 29.34 18.88 7.00
C GLY A 124 30.28 18.67 5.81
N ARG A 125 30.30 17.47 5.22
CA ARG A 125 31.17 17.10 4.10
C ARG A 125 30.46 16.15 3.15
N LYS A 126 30.80 16.25 1.87
CA LYS A 126 30.26 15.36 0.84
C LYS A 126 30.81 13.95 1.01
N LEU A 127 29.95 12.96 0.85
CA LEU A 127 30.35 11.56 0.78
C LEU A 127 31.03 11.28 -0.55
N ASN A 128 31.81 10.19 -0.60
CA ASN A 128 32.44 9.79 -1.84
C ASN A 128 31.34 9.41 -2.86
N LYS A 129 31.23 10.21 -3.93
CA LYS A 129 30.23 10.04 -4.97
C LYS A 129 30.33 8.70 -5.69
N GLU A 130 31.55 8.20 -5.91
CA GLU A 130 31.76 6.90 -6.54
C GLU A 130 31.24 5.79 -5.62
N LEU A 131 31.55 5.85 -4.33
CA LEU A 131 31.06 4.88 -3.35
C LEU A 131 29.52 4.88 -3.28
N VAL A 132 28.89 6.06 -3.19
CA VAL A 132 27.43 6.17 -3.15
C VAL A 132 26.81 5.62 -4.44
N ALA A 133 27.38 5.92 -5.61
CA ALA A 133 26.89 5.43 -6.89
C ALA A 133 27.04 3.90 -7.02
N THR A 134 28.17 3.33 -6.59
CA THR A 134 28.40 1.88 -6.60
C THR A 134 27.41 1.17 -5.66
N VAL A 135 27.28 1.64 -4.41
CA VAL A 135 26.33 1.06 -3.45
C VAL A 135 24.91 1.13 -3.97
N THR A 136 24.49 2.27 -4.52
CA THR A 136 23.16 2.47 -5.10
C THR A 136 22.91 1.49 -6.24
N THR A 137 23.85 1.39 -7.20
CA THR A 137 23.73 0.48 -8.35
C THR A 137 23.63 -0.98 -7.91
N VAL A 138 24.49 -1.40 -6.96
CA VAL A 138 24.50 -2.78 -6.45
C VAL A 138 23.19 -3.11 -5.74
N CYS A 139 22.69 -2.21 -4.88
CA CYS A 139 21.42 -2.41 -4.20
C CYS A 139 20.23 -2.44 -5.17
N GLN A 140 20.17 -1.53 -6.15
CA GLN A 140 19.11 -1.54 -7.17
C GLN A 140 19.13 -2.82 -8.00
N LEU A 141 20.30 -3.27 -8.43
CA LEU A 141 20.43 -4.54 -9.13
C LEU A 141 19.96 -5.71 -8.25
N GLY A 142 20.33 -5.71 -6.96
CA GLY A 142 19.86 -6.70 -6.00
C GLY A 142 18.33 -6.74 -5.86
N ILE A 143 17.68 -5.58 -5.79
CA ILE A 143 16.21 -5.47 -5.72
C ILE A 143 15.57 -6.01 -7.01
N VAL A 144 16.11 -5.67 -8.18
CA VAL A 144 15.60 -6.18 -9.47
C VAL A 144 15.76 -7.70 -9.56
N LEU A 145 16.91 -8.24 -9.16
CA LEU A 145 17.15 -9.68 -9.16
C LEU A 145 16.21 -10.41 -8.20
N LEU A 146 15.96 -9.84 -7.02
CA LEU A 146 14.98 -10.37 -6.07
C LEU A 146 13.56 -10.35 -6.65
N ALA A 147 13.16 -9.25 -7.30
CA ALA A 147 11.85 -9.17 -7.94
C ALA A 147 11.69 -10.22 -9.04
N VAL A 148 12.73 -10.45 -9.85
CA VAL A 148 12.74 -11.48 -10.90
C VAL A 148 12.71 -12.88 -10.29
N SER A 149 13.44 -13.15 -9.20
CA SER A 149 13.42 -14.48 -8.56
C SER A 149 12.05 -14.79 -7.97
N VAL A 150 11.45 -13.83 -7.26
CA VAL A 150 10.11 -14.00 -6.68
C VAL A 150 9.06 -14.21 -7.77
N PHE A 151 9.11 -13.42 -8.85
CA PHE A 151 8.18 -13.59 -9.96
C PHE A 151 8.42 -14.92 -10.70
N GLY A 152 9.67 -15.33 -10.85
CA GLY A 152 10.03 -16.62 -11.44
C GLY A 152 9.51 -17.79 -10.62
N ASP A 153 9.55 -17.71 -9.29
CA ASP A 153 9.00 -18.73 -8.40
C ASP A 153 7.46 -18.76 -8.45
N GLU A 154 6.80 -17.61 -8.51
CA GLU A 154 5.34 -17.52 -8.67
C GLU A 154 4.85 -18.14 -9.98
N MET A 155 5.58 -17.95 -11.09
CA MET A 155 5.23 -18.53 -12.39
C MET A 155 5.48 -20.05 -12.48
N ARG A 156 6.28 -20.61 -11.56
CA ARG A 156 6.61 -22.04 -11.53
C ARG A 156 5.65 -22.86 -10.66
N ASN A 157 4.97 -22.22 -9.71
CA ASN A 157 3.98 -22.84 -8.82
C ASN A 157 2.55 -22.63 -9.34
#